data_AF-E0S6A3-F1
#
_entry.id   AF-E0S6A3-F1
#
_cell.length_a   1.000
_cell.length_b   1.000
_cell.length_c   1.000
_cell.angle_alpha   90.00
_cell.angle_beta   90.00
_cell.angle_gamma   90.00
#
_symmetry.space_group_name_H-M   'P 1'
#
loop_
_entity.id
_entity.type
_entity.pdbx_description
1 polymer ?
#
loop_
_entity_poly.entity_id
_entity_poly.type
_entity_poly.pdbx_seq_one_letter_code
_entity_poly.pdbx_strand_id
1 'polypeptide(L)'
;MESSSRLLASKEIFKIILFVLCIYGATDYSQPKEWVKFIDKLAGRSHIYITQISLYMTIMTLSLSYCVKHFGASRIKEVYRDFLSITLPLEGLVTTVFWTLNAIDPTLLKNKDLYMAGVRTPLISEMSIHLFPFILLLIDQVGVNIYGARRHYWTFAIFGFVYFMVIHYFQRLNNSWVYPFLGYMSISMRMALVAAATLLVFAYYKLFLQISRIINAKIHSSTAKDKLL
;
A
#
# COMPACT_ATOMS: atom_id res chain seq x y z
N MET A 1 5.19 -10.12 35.29
CA MET A 1 4.03 -10.39 34.40
C MET A 1 3.31 -9.11 33.93
N GLU A 2 3.04 -8.15 34.82
CA GLU A 2 2.24 -6.95 34.48
C GLU A 2 2.87 -6.00 33.44
N SER A 3 4.20 -5.87 33.40
CA SER A 3 4.88 -5.06 32.39
C SER A 3 4.73 -5.61 30.96
N SER A 4 4.70 -6.95 30.81
CA SER A 4 4.58 -7.63 29.51
C SER A 4 3.17 -7.48 28.91
N SER A 5 2.12 -7.55 29.74
CA SER A 5 0.74 -7.39 29.29
C SER A 5 0.45 -5.96 28.82
N ARG A 6 0.97 -4.94 29.52
CA ARG A 6 0.84 -3.53 29.13
C ARG A 6 1.50 -3.23 27.78
N LEU A 7 2.68 -3.81 27.54
CA LEU A 7 3.39 -3.66 26.26
C LEU A 7 2.65 -4.32 25.09
N LEU A 8 2.02 -5.48 25.32
CA LEU A 8 1.23 -6.13 24.28
C LEU A 8 -0.02 -5.32 23.94
N ALA A 9 -0.72 -4.80 24.96
CA ALA A 9 -1.89 -3.97 24.78
C ALA A 9 -1.58 -2.67 24.01
N SER A 10 -0.47 -1.99 24.32
CA SER A 10 -0.09 -0.76 23.63
C SER A 10 0.22 -0.98 22.15
N LYS A 11 0.86 -2.10 21.80
CA LYS A 11 1.12 -2.49 20.40
C LYS A 11 -0.17 -2.73 19.62
N GLU A 12 -1.13 -3.42 20.21
CA GLU A 12 -2.42 -3.66 19.55
C GLU A 12 -3.25 -2.38 19.41
N ILE A 13 -3.26 -1.51 20.42
CA ILE A 13 -3.90 -0.18 20.33
C ILE A 13 -3.27 0.63 19.18
N PHE A 14 -1.93 0.65 19.09
CA PHE A 14 -1.24 1.36 18.02
C PHE A 14 -1.61 0.82 16.63
N LYS A 15 -1.68 -0.50 16.45
CA LYS A 15 -2.13 -1.13 15.19
C LYS A 15 -3.56 -0.75 14.84
N ILE A 16 -4.47 -0.75 15.82
CA ILE A 16 -5.87 -0.34 15.61
C ILE A 16 -5.96 1.12 15.18
N ILE A 17 -5.20 2.02 15.82
CA ILE A 17 -5.15 3.44 15.43
C ILE A 17 -4.67 3.59 14.00
N LEU A 18 -3.57 2.93 13.62
CA LEU A 18 -3.07 2.96 12.24
C LEU A 18 -4.08 2.39 11.25
N PHE A 19 -4.79 1.32 11.62
CA PHE A 19 -5.81 0.71 10.76
C PHE A 19 -6.99 1.65 10.53
N VAL A 20 -7.48 2.31 11.58
CA VAL A 20 -8.52 3.34 11.49
C VAL A 20 -8.05 4.50 10.60
N LEU A 21 -6.79 4.91 10.71
CA LEU A 21 -6.22 5.94 9.83
C LEU A 21 -6.18 5.49 8.37
N CYS A 22 -5.85 4.22 8.09
CA CYS A 22 -5.93 3.68 6.73
C CYS A 22 -7.37 3.72 6.18
N ILE A 23 -8.36 3.35 7.00
CA ILE A 23 -9.79 3.44 6.63
C ILE A 23 -10.17 4.91 6.38
N TYR A 24 -9.79 5.82 7.26
CA TYR A 24 -10.00 7.26 7.08
C TYR A 24 -9.42 7.74 5.75
N GLY A 25 -8.16 7.38 5.44
CA GLY A 25 -7.49 7.68 4.17
C GLY A 25 -8.23 7.14 2.95
N ALA A 26 -8.99 6.05 3.09
CA ALA A 26 -9.79 5.48 2.02
C ALA A 26 -11.13 6.19 1.77
N THR A 27 -11.50 7.16 2.61
CA THR A 27 -12.73 7.94 2.48
C THR A 27 -12.49 9.33 1.88
N ASP A 28 -13.52 9.89 1.26
CA ASP A 28 -13.52 11.26 0.75
C ASP A 28 -13.30 12.30 1.86
N TYR A 29 -13.60 11.97 3.12
CA TYR A 29 -13.35 12.84 4.27
C TYR A 29 -11.87 13.15 4.52
N SER A 30 -10.97 12.30 4.02
CA SER A 30 -9.54 12.54 4.12
C SER A 30 -9.05 13.66 3.19
N GLN A 31 -9.85 14.05 2.21
CA GLN A 31 -9.45 14.97 1.13
C GLN A 31 -10.13 16.34 1.24
N PRO A 32 -9.51 17.40 0.68
CA PRO A 32 -10.15 18.69 0.52
C PRO A 32 -11.43 18.59 -0.31
N LYS A 33 -12.47 19.35 0.03
CA LYS A 33 -13.78 19.29 -0.66
C LYS A 33 -13.68 19.65 -2.14
N GLU A 34 -12.78 20.57 -2.48
CA GLU A 34 -12.48 21.00 -3.85
C GLU A 34 -11.91 19.85 -4.67
N TRP A 35 -11.02 19.04 -4.05
CA TRP A 35 -10.47 17.85 -4.69
C TRP A 35 -11.54 16.78 -4.91
N VAL A 36 -12.37 16.50 -3.89
CA VAL A 36 -13.48 15.52 -4.02
C VAL A 36 -14.42 15.93 -5.15
N LYS A 37 -14.84 17.19 -5.19
CA LYS A 37 -15.69 17.73 -6.27
C LYS A 37 -15.04 17.65 -7.65
N PHE A 38 -13.73 17.80 -7.74
CA PHE A 38 -13.00 17.64 -8.99
C PHE A 38 -13.00 16.18 -9.44
N ILE A 39 -12.65 15.26 -8.54
CA ILE A 39 -12.58 13.82 -8.81
C ILE A 39 -13.96 13.22 -9.13
N ASP A 40 -15.04 13.70 -8.52
CA ASP A 40 -16.41 13.23 -8.78
C ASP A 40 -16.89 13.51 -10.20
N LYS A 41 -16.25 14.45 -10.90
CA LYS A 41 -16.54 14.73 -12.31
C LYS A 41 -15.78 13.81 -13.27
N LEU A 42 -14.78 13.08 -12.78
CA LEU A 42 -13.96 12.19 -13.60
C LEU A 42 -14.57 10.78 -13.63
N ALA A 43 -14.58 10.18 -14.81
CA ALA A 43 -14.87 8.75 -14.95
C ALA A 43 -13.87 7.95 -14.10
N GLY A 44 -14.40 6.99 -13.32
CA GLY A 44 -13.61 6.14 -12.42
C GLY A 44 -13.31 6.76 -11.04
N ARG A 45 -13.53 8.07 -10.85
CA ARG A 45 -13.35 8.78 -9.57
C ARG A 45 -11.96 8.51 -8.96
N SER A 46 -11.86 8.39 -7.64
CA SER A 46 -10.61 8.10 -6.93
C SER A 46 -10.15 6.64 -7.07
N HIS A 47 -11.02 5.75 -7.54
CA HIS A 47 -10.75 4.31 -7.59
C HIS A 47 -9.76 3.88 -8.68
N ILE A 48 -9.43 4.78 -9.61
CA ILE A 48 -8.45 4.52 -10.68
C ILE A 48 -7.01 4.80 -10.25
N TYR A 49 -6.78 5.39 -9.08
CA TYR A 49 -5.45 5.68 -8.57
C TYR A 49 -4.83 4.41 -7.98
N ILE A 50 -3.61 4.06 -8.39
CA ILE A 50 -2.88 2.87 -7.86
C ILE A 50 -2.76 2.93 -6.34
N THR A 51 -2.62 4.14 -5.79
CA THR A 51 -2.61 4.41 -4.37
C THR A 51 -3.89 3.93 -3.69
N GLN A 52 -5.05 4.25 -4.27
CA GLN A 52 -6.34 3.89 -3.70
C GLN A 52 -6.58 2.38 -3.80
N ILE A 53 -6.21 1.78 -4.94
CA ILE A 53 -6.26 0.33 -5.16
C ILE A 53 -5.39 -0.39 -4.13
N SER A 54 -4.16 0.07 -3.93
CA SER A 54 -3.22 -0.49 -2.94
C SER A 54 -3.78 -0.36 -1.52
N LEU A 55 -4.34 0.79 -1.17
CA LEU A 55 -4.95 1.01 0.14
C LEU A 55 -6.13 0.05 0.39
N TYR A 56 -6.97 -0.22 -0.62
CA TYR A 56 -8.02 -1.25 -0.51
C TYR A 56 -7.45 -2.65 -0.30
N MET A 57 -6.40 -3.01 -1.03
CA MET A 57 -5.69 -4.27 -0.82
C MET A 57 -5.10 -4.36 0.58
N THR A 58 -4.58 -3.26 1.13
CA THR A 58 -4.05 -3.18 2.50
C THR A 58 -5.15 -3.39 3.53
N ILE A 59 -6.28 -2.70 3.42
CA ILE A 59 -7.41 -2.85 4.33
C ILE A 59 -7.93 -4.30 4.31
N MET A 60 -8.05 -4.90 3.12
CA MET A 60 -8.47 -6.30 2.97
C MET A 60 -7.43 -7.26 3.57
N THR A 61 -6.14 -7.06 3.32
CA THR A 61 -5.05 -7.89 3.87
C THR A 61 -5.05 -7.86 5.40
N LEU A 62 -5.22 -6.68 6.00
CA LEU A 62 -5.28 -6.51 7.44
C LEU A 62 -6.55 -7.11 8.04
N SER A 63 -7.69 -6.99 7.34
CA SER A 63 -8.93 -7.65 7.76
C SER A 63 -8.77 -9.17 7.78
N LEU A 64 -8.16 -9.75 6.75
CA LEU A 64 -7.81 -11.18 6.70
C LEU A 64 -6.86 -11.56 7.84
N SER A 65 -5.86 -10.71 8.13
CA SER A 65 -4.95 -10.90 9.26
C SER A 65 -5.71 -10.99 10.59
N TYR A 66 -6.64 -10.06 10.83
CA TYR A 66 -7.46 -10.06 12.04
C TYR A 66 -8.29 -11.34 12.15
N CYS A 67 -8.92 -11.78 11.05
CA CYS A 67 -9.66 -13.04 11.01
C CYS A 67 -8.81 -14.27 11.34
N VAL A 68 -7.59 -14.34 10.80
CA VAL A 68 -6.69 -15.46 11.05
C VAL A 68 -6.13 -15.43 12.48
N LYS A 69 -5.67 -14.28 12.95
CA LYS A 69 -4.92 -14.14 14.22
C LYS A 69 -5.82 -14.11 15.45
N HIS A 70 -7.03 -13.55 15.35
CA HIS A 70 -7.92 -13.35 16.51
C HIS A 70 -9.17 -14.23 16.47
N PHE A 71 -9.69 -14.57 15.29
CA PHE A 71 -10.87 -15.44 15.15
C PHE A 71 -10.53 -16.89 14.80
N GLY A 72 -9.24 -17.24 14.68
CA GLY A 72 -8.79 -18.61 14.44
C GLY A 72 -9.20 -19.18 13.07
N ALA A 73 -9.46 -18.32 12.08
CA ALA A 73 -9.91 -18.70 10.74
C ALA A 73 -8.80 -19.35 9.89
N SER A 74 -8.33 -20.53 10.30
CA SER A 74 -7.19 -21.23 9.68
C SER A 74 -7.38 -21.56 8.20
N ARG A 75 -8.63 -21.73 7.74
CA ARG A 75 -8.98 -22.01 6.34
C ARG A 75 -8.55 -20.92 5.37
N ILE A 76 -8.49 -19.66 5.81
CA ILE A 76 -8.10 -18.51 4.98
C ILE A 76 -6.64 -18.09 5.20
N LYS A 77 -5.86 -18.86 5.97
CA LYS A 77 -4.48 -18.50 6.33
C LYS A 77 -3.58 -18.39 5.10
N GLU A 78 -3.69 -19.29 4.13
CA GLU A 78 -2.89 -19.21 2.90
C GLU A 78 -3.31 -18.04 2.02
N VAL A 79 -4.61 -17.73 1.97
CA VAL A 79 -5.12 -16.54 1.27
C VAL A 79 -4.53 -15.28 1.90
N TYR A 80 -4.59 -15.14 3.22
CA TYR A 80 -3.95 -14.04 3.93
C TYR A 80 -2.45 -13.92 3.62
N ARG A 81 -1.70 -15.03 3.64
CA ARG A 81 -0.26 -15.03 3.35
C ARG A 81 0.04 -14.58 1.91
N ASP A 82 -0.77 -14.99 0.95
CA ASP A 82 -0.65 -14.52 -0.45
C ASP A 82 -0.95 -13.02 -0.55
N PHE A 83 -2.05 -12.57 0.05
CA PHE A 83 -2.43 -11.16 0.09
C PHE A 83 -1.33 -10.29 0.72
N LEU A 84 -0.76 -10.72 1.83
CA LEU A 84 0.36 -10.03 2.47
C LEU A 84 1.62 -10.03 1.58
N SER A 85 1.92 -11.16 0.94
CA SER A 85 3.07 -11.31 0.03
C SER A 85 2.98 -10.39 -1.20
N ILE A 86 1.77 -10.04 -1.63
CA ILE A 86 1.50 -9.20 -2.79
C ILE A 86 1.37 -7.73 -2.38
N THR A 87 0.57 -7.45 -1.35
CA THR A 87 0.20 -6.09 -0.96
C THR A 87 1.37 -5.33 -0.36
N LEU A 88 2.20 -5.96 0.48
CA LEU A 88 3.33 -5.27 1.11
C LEU A 88 4.35 -4.72 0.09
N PRO A 89 4.76 -5.46 -0.95
CA PRO A 89 5.60 -4.91 -2.03
C PRO A 89 4.93 -3.80 -2.85
N LEU A 90 3.62 -3.91 -3.11
CA LEU A 90 2.86 -2.87 -3.82
C LEU A 90 2.77 -1.58 -3.01
N GLU A 91 2.52 -1.67 -1.71
CA GLU A 91 2.57 -0.52 -0.80
C GLU A 91 3.97 0.09 -0.76
N GLY A 92 5.02 -0.74 -0.72
CA GLY A 92 6.41 -0.26 -0.82
C GLY A 92 6.64 0.60 -2.07
N LEU A 93 6.13 0.17 -3.23
CA LEU A 93 6.16 0.96 -4.47
C LEU A 93 5.37 2.27 -4.31
N VAL A 94 4.13 2.21 -3.85
CA VAL A 94 3.26 3.40 -3.69
C VAL A 94 3.90 4.41 -2.75
N THR A 95 4.36 3.99 -1.57
CA THR A 95 5.03 4.84 -0.58
C THR A 95 6.26 5.51 -1.19
N THR A 96 7.17 4.73 -1.78
CA THR A 96 8.42 5.28 -2.31
C THR A 96 8.17 6.23 -3.48
N VAL A 97 7.37 5.83 -4.48
CA VAL A 97 7.10 6.67 -5.65
C VAL A 97 6.38 7.96 -5.24
N PHE A 98 5.38 7.87 -4.36
CA PHE A 98 4.66 9.05 -3.89
C PHE A 98 5.60 10.05 -3.19
N TRP A 99 6.33 9.61 -2.17
CA TRP A 99 7.15 10.53 -1.37
C TRP A 99 8.31 11.10 -2.17
N THR A 100 8.91 10.32 -3.09
CA THR A 100 9.94 10.83 -4.00
C THR A 100 9.38 11.91 -4.92
N LEU A 101 8.28 11.66 -5.62
CA LEU A 101 7.71 12.65 -6.55
C LEU A 101 7.16 13.87 -5.81
N ASN A 102 6.48 13.68 -4.67
CA ASN A 102 5.94 14.78 -3.86
C ASN A 102 7.06 15.66 -3.26
N ALA A 103 8.23 15.10 -2.96
CA ALA A 103 9.38 15.85 -2.48
C ALA A 103 10.09 16.65 -3.60
N ILE A 104 10.10 16.12 -4.84
CA ILE A 104 10.66 16.81 -6.00
C ILE A 104 9.74 17.95 -6.44
N ASP A 105 8.49 17.61 -6.79
CA ASP A 105 7.46 18.55 -7.17
C ASP A 105 6.07 17.92 -6.96
N PRO A 106 5.28 18.38 -5.99
CA PRO A 106 3.95 17.83 -5.70
C PRO A 106 2.96 17.99 -6.86
N THR A 107 3.19 18.91 -7.81
CA THR A 107 2.35 19.08 -9.00
C THR A 107 2.53 17.97 -10.04
N LEU A 108 3.54 17.11 -9.87
CA LEU A 108 3.67 15.88 -10.66
C LEU A 108 2.54 14.89 -10.34
N LEU A 109 2.06 14.90 -9.08
CA LEU A 109 1.03 13.99 -8.58
C LEU A 109 -0.34 14.65 -8.45
N LYS A 110 -0.37 15.95 -8.11
CA LYS A 110 -1.58 16.71 -7.77
C LYS A 110 -2.00 17.61 -8.91
N ASN A 111 -3.31 17.85 -9.06
CA ASN A 111 -3.81 18.80 -10.05
C ASN A 111 -3.17 20.18 -9.82
N LYS A 112 -2.51 20.71 -10.87
CA LYS A 112 -1.71 21.94 -10.79
C LYS A 112 -2.56 23.15 -10.42
N ASP A 113 -3.76 23.28 -10.96
CA ASP A 113 -4.62 24.46 -10.74
C ASP A 113 -5.12 24.50 -9.29
N LEU A 114 -5.62 23.37 -8.79
CA LEU A 114 -5.99 23.23 -7.38
C LEU A 114 -4.78 23.45 -6.46
N TYR A 115 -3.61 22.93 -6.84
CA TYR A 115 -2.40 23.13 -6.08
C TYR A 115 -1.99 24.62 -6.06
N MET A 116 -2.01 25.33 -7.18
CA MET A 116 -1.69 26.76 -7.19
C MET A 116 -2.75 27.61 -6.47
N ALA A 117 -4.00 27.16 -6.42
CA ALA A 117 -5.08 27.78 -5.64
C ALA A 117 -5.00 27.51 -4.12
N GLY A 118 -3.93 26.87 -3.63
CA GLY A 118 -3.73 26.60 -2.20
C GLY A 118 -4.49 25.40 -1.66
N VAL A 119 -5.16 24.61 -2.51
CA VAL A 119 -5.82 23.36 -2.08
C VAL A 119 -4.73 22.32 -1.79
N ARG A 120 -4.61 21.91 -0.53
CA ARG A 120 -3.60 20.97 -0.04
C ARG A 120 -4.28 19.86 0.73
N THR A 121 -3.91 18.61 0.43
CA THR A 121 -4.28 17.48 1.27
C THR A 121 -3.50 17.58 2.60
N PRO A 122 -4.17 17.52 3.77
CA PRO A 122 -3.49 17.57 5.05
C PRO A 122 -2.46 16.46 5.21
N LEU A 123 -1.33 16.73 5.88
CA LEU A 123 -0.25 15.76 6.04
C LEU A 123 -0.72 14.43 6.65
N ILE A 124 -1.61 14.48 7.64
CA ILE A 124 -2.16 13.26 8.25
C ILE A 124 -2.92 12.42 7.22
N SER A 125 -3.62 13.05 6.29
CA SER A 125 -4.33 12.35 5.21
C SER A 125 -3.33 11.74 4.22
N GLU A 126 -2.28 12.48 3.86
CA GLU A 126 -1.20 11.94 3.01
C GLU A 126 -0.53 10.72 3.65
N MET A 127 -0.21 10.79 4.94
CA MET A 127 0.37 9.68 5.68
C MET A 127 -0.59 8.49 5.77
N SER A 128 -1.88 8.75 5.97
CA SER A 128 -2.93 7.72 6.04
C SER A 128 -3.10 6.94 4.74
N ILE A 129 -2.78 7.57 3.61
CA ILE A 129 -2.93 6.98 2.28
C ILE A 129 -1.62 6.35 1.79
N HIS A 130 -0.46 6.91 2.16
CA HIS A 130 0.82 6.56 1.57
C HIS A 130 1.83 5.92 2.51
N LEU A 131 1.76 6.14 3.82
CA LEU A 131 2.82 5.72 4.76
C LEU A 131 2.32 4.74 5.83
N PHE A 132 1.21 5.05 6.49
CA PHE A 132 0.63 4.18 7.51
C PHE A 132 0.22 2.81 6.99
N PRO A 133 -0.35 2.66 5.76
CA PRO A 133 -0.64 1.35 5.18
C PRO A 133 0.63 0.47 5.13
N PHE A 134 1.73 1.04 4.63
CA PHE A 134 3.01 0.36 4.54
C PHE A 134 3.59 -0.02 5.90
N ILE A 135 3.63 0.93 6.86
CA ILE A 135 4.11 0.67 8.23
C ILE A 135 3.27 -0.43 8.89
N LEU A 136 1.95 -0.39 8.73
CA LEU A 136 1.06 -1.35 9.35
C LEU A 136 1.24 -2.76 8.78
N LEU A 137 1.45 -2.91 7.46
CA LEU A 137 1.80 -4.19 6.85
C LEU A 137 3.19 -4.70 7.29
N LEU A 138 4.17 -3.80 7.48
CA LEU A 138 5.48 -4.17 8.03
C LEU A 138 5.37 -4.72 9.47
N ILE A 139 4.49 -4.15 10.28
CA ILE A 139 4.19 -4.66 11.62
C ILE A 139 3.43 -6.00 11.51
N ASP A 140 2.46 -6.08 10.61
CA ASP A 140 1.58 -7.25 10.48
C ASP A 140 2.31 -8.52 10.00
N GLN A 141 3.37 -8.38 9.19
CA GLN A 141 4.18 -9.51 8.75
C GLN A 141 5.02 -10.18 9.85
N VAL A 142 5.20 -9.52 11.00
CA VAL A 142 5.98 -10.08 12.10
C VAL A 142 5.30 -11.34 12.63
N GLY A 143 6.05 -12.45 12.68
CA GLY A 143 5.51 -13.75 13.07
C GLY A 143 4.76 -14.50 11.96
N VAL A 144 4.67 -13.92 10.76
CA VAL A 144 4.02 -14.53 9.60
C VAL A 144 5.08 -15.03 8.63
N ASN A 145 5.01 -16.32 8.28
CA ASN A 145 5.91 -16.90 7.29
C ASN A 145 5.50 -16.46 5.87
N ILE A 146 5.98 -15.31 5.40
CA ILE A 146 5.83 -14.89 4.01
C ILE A 146 6.72 -15.79 3.13
N TYR A 147 6.21 -16.23 1.98
CA TYR A 147 6.91 -17.18 1.12
C TYR A 147 6.98 -16.75 -0.34
N GLY A 148 7.99 -17.28 -1.02
CA GLY A 148 8.23 -17.11 -2.44
C GLY A 148 7.28 -17.97 -3.28
N ALA A 149 6.47 -17.39 -4.14
CA ALA A 149 5.66 -18.15 -5.11
C ALA A 149 5.72 -17.54 -6.51
N ARG A 150 5.81 -18.39 -7.54
CA ARG A 150 5.84 -17.94 -8.95
C ARG A 150 4.60 -17.13 -9.31
N ARG A 151 3.44 -17.51 -8.76
CA ARG A 151 2.16 -16.78 -8.96
C ARG A 151 2.22 -15.33 -8.51
N HIS A 152 3.00 -14.97 -7.48
CA HIS A 152 3.12 -13.58 -7.04
C HIS A 152 3.79 -12.70 -8.11
N TYR A 153 4.84 -13.21 -8.78
CA TYR A 153 5.49 -12.50 -9.89
C TYR A 153 4.54 -12.30 -11.06
N TRP A 154 3.75 -13.33 -11.41
CA TRP A 154 2.71 -13.21 -12.42
C TRP A 154 1.65 -12.18 -12.04
N THR A 155 1.21 -12.15 -10.77
CA THR A 155 0.27 -11.15 -10.28
C THR A 155 0.81 -9.74 -10.48
N PHE A 156 2.06 -9.45 -10.11
CA PHE A 156 2.62 -8.10 -10.29
C PHE A 156 2.75 -7.72 -11.77
N ALA A 157 3.19 -8.64 -12.63
CA ALA A 157 3.33 -8.38 -14.06
C ALA A 157 1.98 -8.13 -14.74
N ILE A 158 0.98 -8.98 -14.45
CA ILE A 158 -0.40 -8.82 -14.95
C ILE A 158 -1.00 -7.52 -14.41
N PHE A 159 -0.83 -7.24 -13.11
CA PHE A 159 -1.32 -6.00 -12.50
C PHE A 159 -0.73 -4.77 -13.19
N GLY A 160 0.59 -4.71 -13.39
CA GLY A 160 1.25 -3.59 -14.06
C GLY A 160 0.72 -3.39 -15.48
N PHE A 161 0.57 -4.48 -16.25
CA PHE A 161 0.02 -4.44 -17.60
C PHE A 161 -1.46 -3.98 -17.64
N VAL A 162 -2.31 -4.56 -16.79
CA VAL A 162 -3.72 -4.18 -16.71
C VAL A 162 -3.86 -2.73 -16.27
N TYR A 163 -3.11 -2.30 -15.27
CA TYR A 163 -3.15 -0.93 -14.79
C TYR A 163 -2.69 0.07 -15.87
N PHE A 164 -1.68 -0.27 -16.67
CA PHE A 164 -1.28 0.53 -17.83
C PHE A 164 -2.43 0.72 -18.83
N MET A 165 -3.21 -0.32 -19.10
CA MET A 165 -4.38 -0.22 -19.98
C MET A 165 -5.49 0.63 -19.35
N VAL A 166 -5.76 0.44 -18.06
CA VAL A 166 -6.77 1.21 -17.30
C VAL A 166 -6.48 2.71 -17.33
N ILE A 167 -5.24 3.13 -17.04
CA ILE A 167 -4.91 4.56 -17.03
C ILE A 167 -5.00 5.20 -18.43
N HIS A 168 -4.72 4.46 -19.50
CA HIS A 168 -4.91 4.95 -20.88
C HIS A 168 -6.38 5.04 -21.26
N TYR A 169 -7.18 4.04 -20.85
CA TYR A 169 -8.63 4.08 -21.06
C TYR A 169 -9.25 5.29 -20.37
N PHE A 170 -8.96 5.51 -19.09
CA PHE A 170 -9.51 6.65 -18.35
C PHE A 170 -8.95 7.99 -18.82
N GLN A 171 -7.71 8.04 -19.33
CA GLN A 171 -7.21 9.28 -19.95
C GLN A 171 -8.05 9.70 -21.16
N ARG A 172 -8.49 8.75 -21.99
CA ARG A 172 -9.35 9.06 -23.15
C ARG A 172 -10.73 9.56 -22.75
N LEU A 173 -11.27 9.06 -21.64
CA LEU A 173 -12.57 9.50 -21.12
C LEU A 173 -12.51 10.88 -20.46
N ASN A 174 -11.45 11.12 -19.69
CA ASN A 174 -11.35 12.30 -18.83
C ASN A 174 -10.60 13.47 -19.50
N ASN A 175 -9.94 13.24 -20.64
CA ASN A 175 -8.99 14.17 -21.25
C ASN A 175 -7.87 14.64 -20.30
N SER A 176 -7.62 13.88 -19.23
CA SER A 176 -6.62 14.16 -18.21
C SER A 176 -6.00 12.85 -17.73
N TRP A 177 -4.71 12.88 -17.42
CA TRP A 177 -4.04 11.74 -16.81
C TRP A 177 -4.38 11.62 -15.33
N VAL A 178 -4.46 10.38 -14.83
CA VAL A 178 -4.61 10.07 -13.40
C VAL A 178 -3.50 10.76 -12.58
N TYR A 179 -2.28 10.73 -13.11
CA TYR A 179 -1.14 11.48 -12.59
C TYR A 179 -0.66 12.50 -13.63
N PRO A 180 -0.60 13.80 -13.32
CA PRO A 180 -0.18 14.84 -14.26
C PRO A 180 1.14 14.54 -14.97
N PHE A 181 2.12 13.96 -14.26
CA PHE A 181 3.43 13.69 -14.84
C PHE A 181 3.39 12.76 -16.06
N LEU A 182 2.38 11.88 -16.17
CA LEU A 182 2.19 10.99 -17.32
C LEU A 182 1.89 11.77 -18.61
N GLY A 183 1.34 12.98 -18.48
CA GLY A 183 1.08 13.88 -19.60
C GLY A 183 2.34 14.36 -20.31
N TYR A 184 3.46 14.44 -19.59
CA TYR A 184 4.76 14.86 -20.14
C TYR A 184 5.55 13.71 -20.77
N MET A 185 5.03 12.48 -20.72
CA MET A 185 5.71 11.28 -21.19
C MET A 185 5.16 10.80 -22.54
N SER A 186 6.05 10.36 -23.44
CA SER A 186 5.63 9.59 -24.61
C SER A 186 5.09 8.22 -24.20
N ILE A 187 4.39 7.52 -25.11
CA ILE A 187 3.90 6.17 -24.86
C ILE A 187 5.03 5.21 -24.45
N SER A 188 6.20 5.31 -25.10
CA SER A 188 7.39 4.50 -24.80
C SER A 188 7.93 4.77 -23.40
N MET A 189 7.97 6.04 -22.97
CA MET A 189 8.36 6.41 -21.61
C MET A 189 7.38 5.85 -20.57
N ARG A 190 6.07 5.86 -20.84
CA ARG A 190 5.07 5.27 -19.93
C ARG A 190 5.20 3.75 -19.84
N MET A 191 5.48 3.06 -20.95
CA MET A 191 5.75 1.62 -20.95
C MET A 191 7.02 1.31 -20.14
N ALA A 192 8.09 2.08 -20.35
CA ALA A 192 9.34 1.93 -19.59
C ALA A 192 9.12 2.17 -18.09
N LEU A 193 8.32 3.18 -17.73
CA LEU A 193 7.96 3.47 -16.35
C LEU A 193 7.22 2.28 -15.69
N VAL A 194 6.23 1.70 -16.36
CA VAL A 194 5.49 0.55 -15.80
C VAL A 194 6.38 -0.68 -15.68
N ALA A 195 7.27 -0.93 -16.65
CA ALA A 195 8.26 -1.98 -16.56
C ALA A 195 9.21 -1.76 -15.36
N ALA A 196 9.72 -0.54 -15.19
CA ALA A 196 10.59 -0.17 -14.07
C ALA A 196 9.88 -0.30 -12.71
N ALA A 197 8.64 0.15 -12.61
CA ALA A 197 7.81 0.00 -11.41
C ALA A 197 7.56 -1.48 -11.07
N THR A 198 7.30 -2.32 -12.08
CA THR A 198 7.12 -3.77 -11.89
C THR A 198 8.40 -4.43 -11.38
N LEU A 199 9.56 -4.08 -11.95
CA LEU A 199 10.85 -4.56 -11.48
C LEU A 199 11.16 -4.09 -10.05
N LEU A 200 10.80 -2.86 -9.70
CA LEU A 200 10.94 -2.34 -8.34
C LEU A 200 10.06 -3.11 -7.34
N VAL A 201 8.83 -3.46 -7.71
CA VAL A 201 7.96 -4.33 -6.90
C VAL A 201 8.58 -5.72 -6.73
N PHE A 202 9.22 -6.29 -7.76
CA PHE A 202 9.98 -7.54 -7.60
C PHE A 202 11.13 -7.40 -6.60
N ALA A 203 11.86 -6.28 -6.63
CA ALA A 203 12.93 -6.00 -5.68
C ALA A 203 12.38 -5.89 -4.25
N TYR A 204 11.30 -5.14 -4.03
CA TYR A 204 10.63 -5.07 -2.73
C TYR A 204 10.12 -6.41 -2.26
N TYR A 205 9.54 -7.22 -3.15
CA TYR A 205 9.08 -8.55 -2.80
C TYR A 205 10.22 -9.45 -2.29
N LYS A 206 11.37 -9.45 -2.98
CA LYS A 206 12.55 -10.17 -2.51
C LYS A 206 13.06 -9.63 -1.17
N LEU A 207 13.12 -8.30 -1.02
CA LEU A 207 13.55 -7.63 0.21
C LEU A 207 12.67 -8.03 1.39
N PHE A 208 11.35 -7.94 1.26
CA PHE A 208 10.42 -8.26 2.35
C PHE A 208 10.37 -9.76 2.68
N LEU A 209 10.58 -10.63 1.69
CA LEU A 209 10.82 -12.05 1.97
C LEU A 209 12.06 -12.28 2.84
N GLN A 210 13.16 -11.58 2.56
CA GLN A 210 14.38 -11.67 3.35
C GLN A 210 14.18 -11.11 4.77
N ILE A 211 13.57 -9.93 4.88
CA ILE A 211 13.25 -9.31 6.18
C ILE A 211 12.37 -10.24 7.02
N SER A 212 11.29 -10.79 6.44
CA SER A 212 10.40 -11.73 7.12
C SER A 212 11.15 -12.98 7.62
N ARG A 213 12.04 -13.56 6.82
CA ARG A 213 12.86 -14.72 7.22
C ARG A 213 13.78 -14.38 8.41
N ILE A 214 14.47 -13.24 8.35
CA ILE A 214 15.41 -12.82 9.41
C ILE A 214 14.64 -12.57 10.72
N ILE A 215 13.54 -11.82 10.66
CA ILE A 215 12.71 -11.51 11.84
C ILE A 215 12.16 -12.79 12.44
N ASN A 216 11.59 -13.69 11.62
CA ASN A 216 10.97 -14.91 12.10
C ASN A 216 11.99 -15.90 12.66
N ALA A 217 13.19 -16.01 12.08
CA ALA A 217 14.26 -16.86 12.63
C ALA A 217 14.69 -16.39 14.03
N LYS A 218 14.79 -15.07 14.24
CA LYS A 218 15.11 -14.48 15.54
C LYS A 218 14.02 -14.75 16.59
N ILE A 219 12.74 -14.67 16.19
CA ILE A 219 11.62 -14.92 17.10
C ILE A 219 11.59 -16.40 17.51
N HIS A 220 11.68 -17.33 16.56
CA HIS A 220 11.61 -18.77 16.86
C HIS A 220 12.81 -19.24 17.70
N SER A 221 14.01 -18.72 17.44
CA SER A 221 15.19 -19.05 18.26
C SER A 221 15.08 -18.52 19.70
N SER A 222 14.46 -17.35 19.92
CA SER A 222 14.19 -16.83 21.26
C SER A 222 13.19 -17.72 22.02
N THR A 223 12.06 -18.06 21.39
CA THR A 223 11.03 -18.90 22.03
C THR A 223 11.53 -20.30 22.36
N ALA A 224 12.46 -20.85 21.58
CA ALA A 224 13.10 -22.13 21.88
C ALA A 224 14.01 -22.05 23.12
N LYS A 225 14.74 -20.94 23.30
CA LYS A 225 15.58 -20.72 24.49
C LYS A 225 14.76 -20.49 25.76
N ASP A 226 13.66 -19.75 25.66
CA ASP A 226 12.77 -19.48 26.81
C ASP A 226 12.02 -20.73 27.31
N LYS A 227 11.95 -21.81 26.52
CA LYS A 227 11.39 -23.11 26.93
C LYS A 227 12.41 -24.06 27.58
N LEU A 228 13.69 -23.71 27.55
CA LEU A 228 14.79 -24.52 28.08
C LEU A 228 15.35 -23.99 29.41
N LEU A 229 14.82 -22.86 29.91
CA LEU A 229 15.12 -22.24 31.20
C LEU A 229 13.88 -22.36 32.11
#